data_AF-A0A377C229-F1
#
_entry.id   AF-A0A377C229-F1
#
_cell.length_a   1.000
_cell.length_b   1.000
_cell.length_c   1.000
_cell.angle_alpha   90.00
_cell.angle_beta   90.00
_cell.angle_gamma   90.00
#
_symmetry.space_group_name_H-M   'P 1'
#
loop_
_entity.id
_entity.type
_entity.pdbx_description
1 polymer ?
#
loop_
_entity_poly.entity_id
_entity_poly.type
_entity_poly.pdbx_seq_one_letter_code
_entity_poly.pdbx_strand_id
1 'polypeptide(L)'
;MKHQVCSRLWIAKGVPAKVIFCDYAGFSTLDSVVRAKKVFGENHITIISQEFHNQRAIWLAKQYGIDAIGFNAPDLNMKHGFYTQLREKLARVSAVIDAKILHRQPKYLGPSVMIGPFSEHGCPPKE
;
A
#
# COMPACT_ATOMS: atom_id res chain seq x y z
N MET A 1 -0.07 -12.78 1.49
CA MET A 1 1.23 -13.23 2.06
C MET A 1 2.13 -12.08 2.55
N LYS A 2 2.22 -10.93 1.86
CA LYS A 2 3.11 -9.81 2.22
C LYS A 2 2.71 -9.03 3.49
N HIS A 3 1.41 -8.81 3.73
CA HIS A 3 0.93 -7.95 4.83
C HIS A 3 1.31 -8.44 6.25
N GLN A 4 1.28 -9.75 6.47
CA GLN A 4 1.51 -10.35 7.79
C GLN A 4 2.99 -10.53 8.13
N VAL A 5 3.85 -10.55 7.10
CA VAL A 5 5.31 -10.49 7.29
C VAL A 5 5.70 -9.09 7.76
N CYS A 6 5.04 -8.06 7.22
CA CYS A 6 5.31 -6.67 7.58
C CYS A 6 4.98 -6.39 9.06
N SER A 7 3.80 -6.79 9.55
CA SER A 7 3.40 -6.51 10.93
C SER A 7 4.33 -7.14 11.98
N ARG A 8 4.76 -8.39 11.77
CA ARG A 8 5.69 -9.08 12.68
C ARG A 8 7.05 -8.37 12.77
N LEU A 9 7.56 -7.85 11.66
CA LEU A 9 8.84 -7.13 11.64
C LEU A 9 8.76 -5.80 12.41
N TRP A 10 7.63 -5.09 12.31
CA TRP A 10 7.40 -3.86 13.09
C TRP A 10 7.26 -4.16 14.58
N ILE A 11 6.54 -5.23 14.96
CA ILE A 11 6.43 -5.67 16.35
C ILE A 11 7.80 -6.05 16.92
N ALA A 12 8.61 -6.80 16.16
CA ALA A 12 9.97 -7.15 16.56
C ALA A 12 10.89 -5.93 16.73
N LYS A 13 10.60 -4.83 16.02
CA LYS A 13 11.27 -3.52 16.18
C LYS A 13 10.68 -2.65 17.30
N GLY A 14 9.76 -3.18 18.11
CA GLY A 14 9.18 -2.49 19.26
C GLY A 14 7.95 -1.64 18.95
N VAL A 15 7.40 -1.69 17.74
CA VAL A 15 6.13 -1.02 17.43
C VAL A 15 4.99 -1.80 18.09
N PRO A 16 4.17 -1.17 18.96
CA PRO A 16 3.05 -1.86 19.59
C PRO A 16 2.06 -2.40 18.55
N ALA A 17 1.66 -3.67 18.66
CA ALA A 17 0.71 -4.27 17.72
C ALA A 17 -0.61 -3.50 17.63
N LYS A 18 -1.01 -2.83 18.72
CA LYS A 18 -2.21 -1.97 18.81
C LYS A 18 -2.21 -0.75 17.90
N VAL A 19 -1.07 -0.36 17.33
CA VAL A 19 -1.00 0.76 16.37
C VAL A 19 -0.80 0.29 14.93
N ILE A 20 -0.83 -1.03 14.70
CA ILE A 20 -0.61 -1.63 13.39
C ILE A 20 -1.95 -2.08 12.82
N PHE A 21 -2.36 -1.43 11.74
CA PHE A 21 -3.55 -1.78 10.97
C PHE A 21 -3.14 -2.42 9.65
N CYS A 22 -3.76 -3.55 9.31
CA CYS A 22 -3.41 -4.32 8.14
C CYS A 22 -4.48 -4.17 7.05
N ASP A 23 -4.11 -3.56 5.93
CA ASP A 23 -4.98 -3.52 4.75
C ASP A 23 -4.82 -4.80 3.92
N TYR A 24 -5.84 -5.66 3.92
CA TYR A 24 -5.86 -6.93 3.17
C TYR A 24 -6.33 -6.79 1.72
N ALA A 25 -6.89 -5.65 1.33
CA ALA A 25 -7.48 -5.44 0.01
C ALA A 25 -6.70 -4.40 -0.84
N GLY A 26 -5.49 -4.04 -0.44
CA GLY A 26 -4.56 -3.21 -1.22
C GLY A 26 -3.81 -4.02 -2.29
N PHE A 27 -4.53 -4.54 -3.29
CA PHE A 27 -3.94 -5.41 -4.33
C PHE A 27 -3.13 -4.66 -5.39
N SER A 28 -3.44 -3.38 -5.59
CA SER A 28 -2.73 -2.47 -6.48
C SER A 28 -2.33 -1.17 -5.75
N THR A 29 -1.41 -0.41 -6.35
CA THR A 29 -1.04 0.92 -5.81
C THR A 29 -2.24 1.86 -5.77
N LEU A 30 -3.17 1.73 -6.71
CA LEU A 30 -4.43 2.47 -6.69
C LEU A 30 -5.28 2.08 -5.49
N ASP A 31 -5.46 0.78 -5.24
CA ASP A 31 -6.25 0.28 -4.12
C ASP A 31 -5.69 0.80 -2.79
N SER A 32 -4.38 0.71 -2.58
CA SER A 32 -3.74 1.21 -1.36
C SER A 32 -3.99 2.70 -1.11
N VAL A 33 -3.83 3.54 -2.15
CA VAL A 33 -4.01 5.00 -2.02
C VAL A 33 -5.48 5.37 -1.80
N VAL A 34 -6.40 4.81 -2.59
CA VAL A 34 -7.82 5.14 -2.48
C VAL A 34 -8.40 4.62 -1.16
N ARG A 35 -7.99 3.44 -0.71
CA ARG A 35 -8.45 2.84 0.55
C ARG A 35 -7.90 3.58 1.77
N ALA A 36 -6.68 4.15 1.71
CA ALA A 36 -6.16 5.00 2.78
C ALA A 36 -7.18 6.10 3.17
N LYS A 37 -7.78 6.75 2.17
CA LYS A 37 -8.83 7.75 2.39
C LYS A 37 -10.20 7.15 2.67
N LYS A 38 -10.66 6.22 1.83
CA LYS A 38 -12.07 5.74 1.89
C LYS A 38 -12.34 4.74 3.00
N VAL A 39 -11.35 3.95 3.38
CA VAL A 39 -11.47 2.88 4.38
C VAL A 39 -10.88 3.31 5.70
N PHE A 40 -9.68 3.89 5.67
CA PHE A 40 -8.97 4.30 6.88
C PHE A 40 -9.23 5.76 7.29
N GLY A 41 -9.91 6.55 6.43
CA GLY A 41 -10.25 7.95 6.73
C GLY A 41 -9.07 8.92 6.65
N GLU A 42 -7.90 8.46 6.22
CA GLU A 42 -6.67 9.23 6.28
C GLU A 42 -6.47 10.08 5.01
N ASN A 43 -6.34 11.39 5.21
CA ASN A 43 -6.07 12.35 4.13
C ASN A 43 -4.62 12.83 4.10
N HIS A 44 -3.85 12.60 5.17
CA HIS A 44 -2.43 12.93 5.27
C HIS A 44 -1.66 11.64 5.57
N ILE A 45 -0.88 11.15 4.61
CA ILE A 45 -0.22 9.85 4.72
C ILE A 45 1.25 9.89 4.30
N THR A 46 2.07 9.05 4.93
CA THR A 46 3.44 8.79 4.47
C THR A 46 3.51 7.42 3.83
N ILE A 47 3.90 7.36 2.56
CA ILE A 47 4.00 6.15 1.76
C ILE A 47 5.46 5.71 1.74
N ILE A 48 5.74 4.57 2.37
CA ILE A 48 7.08 3.97 2.43
C ILE A 48 7.12 2.80 1.46
N SER A 49 7.85 2.94 0.35
CA SER A 49 8.01 1.90 -0.66
C SER A 49 9.26 2.15 -1.51
N GLN A 50 9.47 1.32 -2.53
CA GLN A 50 10.53 1.53 -3.53
C GLN A 50 10.23 2.81 -4.34
N GLU A 51 11.27 3.45 -4.85
CA GLU A 51 11.18 4.76 -5.54
C GLU A 51 10.09 4.81 -6.62
N PHE A 52 10.10 3.85 -7.54
CA PHE A 52 9.12 3.79 -8.63
C PHE A 52 7.67 3.58 -8.14
N HIS A 53 7.47 2.89 -7.00
CA HIS A 53 6.15 2.73 -6.39
C HIS A 53 5.70 4.03 -5.75
N ASN A 54 6.61 4.74 -5.07
CA ASN A 54 6.32 6.02 -4.45
C ASN A 54 5.95 7.07 -5.49
N GLN A 55 6.69 7.18 -6.60
CA GLN A 55 6.36 8.13 -7.68
C GLN A 55 4.92 7.95 -8.16
N ARG A 56 4.50 6.71 -8.45
CA ARG A 56 3.13 6.38 -8.84
C ARG A 56 2.12 6.65 -7.73
N ALA A 57 2.45 6.31 -6.49
CA ALA A 57 1.54 6.47 -5.35
C ALA A 57 1.29 7.96 -5.03
N ILE A 58 2.33 8.80 -5.09
CA ILE A 58 2.23 10.25 -4.93
C ILE A 58 1.41 10.87 -6.05
N TRP A 59 1.64 10.46 -7.30
CA TRP A 59 0.81 10.94 -8.42
C TRP A 59 -0.67 10.60 -8.20
N LEU A 60 -0.97 9.36 -7.80
CA LEU A 60 -2.34 8.94 -7.49
C LEU A 60 -2.92 9.73 -6.31
N ALA A 61 -2.18 9.87 -5.21
CA ALA A 61 -2.63 10.60 -4.03
C ALA A 61 -3.06 12.04 -4.38
N LYS A 62 -2.27 12.73 -5.22
CA LYS A 62 -2.62 14.06 -5.74
C LYS A 62 -3.93 14.06 -6.52
N GLN A 63 -4.19 13.06 -7.36
CA GLN A 63 -5.45 12.96 -8.12
C GLN A 63 -6.68 12.71 -7.24
N TYR A 64 -6.50 12.06 -6.09
CA TYR A 64 -7.58 11.75 -5.14
C TYR A 64 -7.69 12.76 -3.98
N GLY A 65 -6.95 13.87 -4.04
CA GLY A 65 -6.92 14.90 -3.01
C GLY A 65 -6.48 14.35 -1.66
N ILE A 66 -5.38 13.57 -1.67
CA ILE A 66 -4.69 13.05 -0.50
C ILE A 66 -3.33 13.74 -0.46
N ASP A 67 -2.99 14.33 0.69
CA ASP A 67 -1.67 14.86 0.96
C ASP A 67 -0.75 13.70 1.34
N ALA A 68 0.21 13.40 0.48
CA ALA A 68 1.07 12.24 0.65
C ALA A 68 2.55 12.60 0.53
N ILE A 69 3.35 12.03 1.42
CA ILE A 69 4.81 12.11 1.39
C ILE A 69 5.38 10.73 1.03
N GLY A 70 6.30 10.67 0.08
CA GLY A 70 6.92 9.42 -0.35
C GLY A 70 8.30 9.24 0.27
N PHE A 71 8.55 8.11 0.94
CA PHE A 71 9.86 7.77 1.46
C PHE A 71 10.41 6.54 0.74
N ASN A 72 11.53 6.73 0.04
CA ASN A 72 12.17 5.67 -0.74
C ASN A 72 12.89 4.70 0.19
N ALA A 73 12.34 3.49 0.32
CA ALA A 73 13.00 2.41 1.03
C ALA A 73 14.25 1.96 0.24
N PRO A 74 15.37 1.67 0.93
CA PRO A 74 16.57 1.13 0.30
C PRO A 74 16.26 -0.16 -0.46
N ASP A 75 16.69 -0.24 -1.72
CA ASP A 75 16.42 -1.42 -2.55
C ASP A 75 17.31 -2.59 -2.12
N LEU A 76 16.71 -3.66 -1.58
CA LEU A 76 17.43 -4.86 -1.14
C LEU A 76 17.79 -5.81 -2.30
N ASN A 77 17.37 -5.50 -3.53
CA ASN A 77 17.48 -6.37 -4.71
C ASN A 77 18.55 -5.87 -5.70
N MET A 78 19.83 -5.99 -5.31
CA MET A 78 20.97 -5.75 -6.21
C MET A 78 21.31 -6.93 -7.15
N LYS A 79 20.52 -8.01 -7.20
CA LYS A 79 20.87 -9.25 -7.93
C LYS A 79 20.08 -9.58 -9.20
N HIS A 80 19.09 -8.76 -9.59
CA HIS A 80 18.39 -8.93 -10.88
C HIS A 80 18.62 -7.69 -11.75
N GLY A 81 19.13 -7.90 -12.97
CA GLY A 81 19.45 -6.81 -13.91
C GLY A 81 18.32 -5.81 -14.07
N PHE A 82 18.69 -4.53 -14.15
CA PHE A 82 17.78 -3.37 -14.23
C PHE A 82 16.65 -3.59 -15.26
N TYR A 83 16.98 -4.14 -16.42
CA TYR A 83 16.04 -4.42 -17.51
C TYR A 83 14.99 -5.49 -17.18
N THR A 84 15.37 -6.56 -16.46
CA THR A 84 14.44 -7.63 -16.06
C THR A 84 13.43 -7.10 -15.03
N GLN A 85 13.91 -6.32 -14.06
CA GLN A 85 13.04 -5.69 -13.08
C GLN A 85 12.11 -4.65 -13.72
N LEU A 86 12.62 -3.86 -14.67
CA LEU A 86 11.82 -2.89 -15.40
C LEU A 86 10.72 -3.58 -16.23
N ARG A 87 11.03 -4.68 -16.91
CA ARG A 87 10.07 -5.44 -17.73
C ARG A 87 8.92 -6.02 -16.93
N GLU A 88 9.21 -6.68 -15.80
CA GLU A 88 8.15 -7.21 -14.92
C GLU A 88 7.30 -6.09 -14.29
N LYS A 89 7.92 -4.95 -13.98
CA LYS A 89 7.24 -3.78 -13.41
C LYS A 89 6.35 -3.09 -14.43
N LEU A 90 6.81 -2.92 -15.68
CA LEU A 90 6.01 -2.38 -16.78
C LEU A 90 4.81 -3.27 -17.10
N ALA A 91 4.96 -4.61 -17.06
CA ALA A 91 3.83 -5.53 -17.24
C ALA A 91 2.75 -5.35 -16.15
N ARG A 92 3.15 -5.15 -14.89
CA ARG A 92 2.21 -4.88 -13.78
C ARG A 92 1.60 -3.48 -13.83
N VAL A 93 2.30 -2.49 -14.37
CA VAL A 93 1.79 -1.12 -14.59
C VAL A 93 0.83 -1.09 -15.79
N SER A 94 1.12 -1.83 -16.86
CA SER A 94 0.24 -1.99 -18.02
C SER A 94 -1.11 -2.60 -17.62
N ALA A 95 -1.10 -3.62 -16.76
CA ALA A 95 -2.34 -4.18 -16.19
C ALA A 95 -3.17 -3.16 -15.38
N VAL A 96 -2.52 -2.13 -14.82
CA VAL A 96 -3.20 -1.02 -14.11
C VAL A 96 -3.73 0.04 -15.08
N ILE A 97 -3.04 0.28 -16.19
CA ILE A 97 -3.52 1.15 -17.28
C ILE A 97 -4.73 0.51 -17.96
N ASP A 98 -4.68 -0.80 -18.23
CA ASP A 98 -5.82 -1.59 -18.71
C ASP A 98 -7.01 -1.50 -17.74
N ALA A 99 -6.75 -1.61 -16.43
CA ALA A 99 -7.81 -1.44 -15.43
C ALA A 99 -8.44 -0.04 -15.44
N LYS A 100 -7.68 1.01 -15.80
CA LYS A 100 -8.16 2.40 -15.79
C LYS A 100 -8.85 2.83 -17.09
N ILE A 101 -8.45 2.28 -18.24
CA ILE A 101 -9.14 2.49 -19.53
C ILE A 101 -10.43 1.65 -19.61
N LEU A 102 -10.47 0.45 -19.01
CA LEU A 102 -11.67 -0.40 -18.92
C LEU A 102 -12.56 -0.15 -17.68
N HIS A 103 -12.34 0.92 -16.91
CA HIS A 103 -13.15 1.26 -15.72
C HIS A 103 -13.28 0.14 -14.66
N ARG A 104 -12.23 -0.63 -14.37
CA ARG A 104 -12.25 -1.58 -13.26
C ARG A 104 -12.22 -0.85 -11.92
N GLN A 105 -13.34 -0.92 -11.19
CA GLN A 105 -13.42 -0.51 -9.79
C GLN A 105 -12.65 -1.51 -8.90
N PRO A 106 -12.12 -1.07 -7.74
CA PRO A 106 -11.60 -1.98 -6.72
C PRO A 106 -12.68 -3.00 -6.35
N LYS A 107 -12.39 -4.28 -6.56
CA LYS A 107 -13.37 -5.37 -6.37
C LYS A 107 -13.89 -5.48 -4.93
N TYR A 108 -13.13 -4.96 -3.96
CA TYR A 108 -13.45 -5.07 -2.53
C TYR A 108 -13.20 -3.76 -1.78
N LEU A 109 -14.26 -2.96 -1.65
CA LEU A 109 -14.35 -1.88 -0.67
C LEU A 109 -14.96 -2.49 0.60
N GLY A 110 -14.13 -3.18 1.40
CA GLY A 110 -14.56 -3.71 2.70
C GLY A 110 -15.05 -2.62 3.67
N PRO A 111 -15.46 -2.99 4.90
CA PRO A 111 -15.95 -2.04 5.91
C PRO A 111 -14.90 -0.98 6.26
N SER A 112 -15.34 0.22 6.61
CA SER A 112 -14.47 1.31 7.08
C SER A 112 -13.79 0.94 8.39
N VAL A 113 -12.50 1.18 8.50
CA VAL A 113 -11.69 0.95 9.69
C VAL A 113 -11.35 2.31 10.29
N MET A 114 -11.88 2.58 11.48
CA MET A 114 -11.51 3.79 12.22
C MET A 114 -10.13 3.58 12.84
N ILE A 115 -9.18 4.46 12.57
CA ILE A 115 -7.89 4.48 13.27
C ILE A 115 -8.04 5.35 14.51
N GLY A 116 -7.92 4.76 15.70
CA GLY A 116 -7.99 5.52 16.96
C GLY A 116 -7.75 4.63 18.18
N PRO A 117 -7.48 5.19 19.37
CA PRO A 117 -7.08 4.40 20.56
C PRO A 117 -8.09 3.30 20.96
N PHE A 118 -9.35 3.40 20.52
CA PHE A 118 -10.45 2.50 20.87
C PHE A 118 -10.93 1.58 19.74
N SER A 119 -10.26 1.54 18.58
CA SER A 119 -10.65 0.66 17.46
C SER A 119 -10.24 -0.80 17.68
N GLU A 120 -10.87 -1.76 16.98
CA GLU A 120 -10.33 -3.11 16.91
C GLU A 120 -8.97 -3.08 16.21
N HIS A 121 -7.94 -3.59 16.89
CA HIS A 121 -6.54 -3.42 16.51
C HIS A 121 -5.89 -4.75 16.10
N GLY A 122 -4.95 -4.67 15.16
CA GLY A 122 -4.03 -5.77 14.86
C GLY A 122 -4.32 -6.52 13.56
N CYS A 123 -3.27 -7.10 13.01
CA CYS A 123 -3.35 -8.13 11.97
C CYS A 123 -3.92 -9.41 12.62
N PRO A 124 -4.96 -10.08 12.07
CA PRO A 124 -5.36 -11.39 12.58
C PRO A 124 -4.14 -12.34 12.59
N PRO A 125 -3.99 -13.15 13.65
CA PRO A 125 -3.01 -14.22 13.65
C PRO A 125 -3.30 -15.16 12.47
N LYS A 126 -2.26 -15.71 11.88
CA LYS A 126 -2.39 -16.79 10.91
C LYS A 126 -2.64 -18.04 11.75
N GLU A 127 -3.75 -18.72 11.49
CA GLU A 127 -3.84 -20.15 11.77
C GLU A 127 -2.71 -20.91 11.05
#